data_AF-A0A933B964-F1
#
_entry.id   AF-A0A933B964-F1
#
_cell.length_a   1.000
_cell.length_b   1.000
_cell.length_c   1.000
_cell.angle_alpha   90.00
_cell.angle_beta   90.00
_cell.angle_gamma   90.00
#
_symmetry.space_group_name_H-M   'P 1'
#
loop_
_entity.id
_entity.type
_entity.pdbx_description
1 polymer ?
#
loop_
_entity_poly.entity_id
_entity_poly.type
_entity_poly.pdbx_seq_one_letter_code
_entity_poly.pdbx_strand_id
1 'polypeptide(L)'
;APFWDAGAALTTGFRTYARHWEFNGAAYGILRSMIPPAPGVPSEATVRADEATRAILAAAGVVAILAIGLRARSAGAAAFAAVVAFLLASPTVFPWYAIPAVALLPLHPDLGMLVFSGLLALSYVPLPHLRATGQWELPPWILWVEYGGLVAAWALAIAFRLGRRRSDSAGGPNPPAEAAAQEREEAWTRDITPT
;
A
#
# COMPACT_ATOMS: atom_id res chain seq x y z
N ALA A 1 1.00 -47.00 -4.87
CA ALA A 1 -0.20 -46.23 -4.49
C ALA A 1 -0.33 -45.05 -5.46
N PRO A 2 -1.52 -44.74 -5.99
CA PRO A 2 -1.70 -43.81 -7.12
C PRO A 2 -1.40 -42.32 -6.85
N PHE A 3 -0.91 -41.96 -5.65
CA PHE A 3 -0.66 -40.57 -5.25
C PHE A 3 0.76 -40.32 -4.74
N TRP A 4 1.67 -41.29 -4.84
CA TRP A 4 3.05 -41.12 -4.38
C TRP A 4 3.81 -40.03 -5.15
N ASP A 5 3.57 -39.92 -6.46
CA ASP A 5 4.22 -38.92 -7.30
C ASP A 5 3.53 -37.54 -7.20
N ALA A 6 2.33 -37.47 -6.63
CA ALA A 6 1.58 -36.22 -6.49
C ALA A 6 2.31 -35.20 -5.60
N GLY A 7 3.03 -35.66 -4.57
CA GLY A 7 3.83 -34.77 -3.71
C GLY A 7 4.99 -34.09 -4.45
N ALA A 8 5.71 -34.84 -5.29
CA ALA A 8 6.78 -34.31 -6.13
C ALA A 8 6.24 -33.36 -7.22
N ALA A 9 5.07 -33.67 -7.78
CA ALA A 9 4.38 -32.80 -8.74
C ALA A 9 3.95 -31.47 -8.09
N LEU A 10 3.45 -31.49 -6.85
CA LEU A 10 3.05 -30.26 -6.12
C LEU A 10 4.25 -29.35 -5.87
N THR A 11 5.36 -29.88 -5.36
CA THR A 11 6.57 -29.07 -5.10
C THR A 11 7.15 -28.48 -6.38
N THR A 12 7.10 -29.23 -7.49
CA THR A 12 7.50 -28.75 -8.82
C THR A 12 6.58 -27.62 -9.31
N GLY A 13 5.27 -27.76 -9.12
CA GLY A 13 4.27 -26.73 -9.44
C GLY A 13 4.51 -25.43 -8.65
N PHE A 14 4.68 -25.53 -7.33
CA PHE A 14 4.98 -24.38 -6.47
C PHE A 14 6.29 -23.69 -6.85
N ARG A 15 7.34 -24.46 -7.14
CA ARG A 15 8.63 -23.89 -7.57
C ARG A 15 8.49 -23.17 -8.91
N THR A 16 7.77 -23.78 -9.86
CA THR A 16 7.53 -23.19 -11.18
C THR A 16 6.73 -21.90 -11.06
N TYR A 17 5.69 -21.92 -10.23
CA TYR A 17 4.91 -20.74 -9.89
C TYR A 17 5.80 -19.66 -9.30
N ALA A 18 6.53 -19.93 -8.21
CA ALA A 18 7.39 -18.94 -7.55
C ALA A 18 8.46 -18.33 -8.47
N ARG A 19 8.90 -19.07 -9.51
CA ARG A 19 9.87 -18.60 -10.51
C ARG A 19 9.31 -17.62 -11.53
N HIS A 20 8.04 -17.76 -11.89
CA HIS A 20 7.41 -16.98 -12.96
C HIS A 20 6.30 -16.06 -12.44
N TRP A 21 6.03 -16.09 -11.13
CA TRP A 21 4.98 -15.31 -10.51
C TRP A 21 5.40 -13.85 -10.39
N GLU A 22 4.95 -13.07 -11.37
CA GLU A 22 5.02 -11.62 -11.38
C GLU A 22 3.77 -11.06 -12.05
N PHE A 23 3.22 -9.99 -11.47
CA PHE A 23 2.08 -9.30 -12.04
C PHE A 23 1.80 -8.00 -11.30
N ASN A 24 1.97 -6.83 -11.92
CA ASN A 24 1.51 -5.58 -11.28
C ASN A 24 2.26 -5.21 -9.96
N GLY A 25 3.51 -5.65 -9.80
CA GLY A 25 4.37 -5.28 -8.68
C GLY A 25 5.29 -4.10 -9.03
N ALA A 26 4.98 -2.88 -8.56
CA ALA A 26 5.84 -1.71 -8.88
C ALA A 26 7.23 -1.81 -8.23
N ALA A 27 7.32 -2.29 -6.99
CA ALA A 27 8.62 -2.49 -6.34
C ALA A 27 9.49 -3.51 -7.09
N TYR A 28 8.86 -4.56 -7.62
CA TYR A 28 9.52 -5.53 -8.50
C TYR A 28 10.01 -4.87 -9.80
N GLY A 29 9.14 -4.14 -10.51
CA GLY A 29 9.52 -3.46 -11.75
C GLY A 29 10.68 -2.47 -11.57
N ILE A 30 10.66 -1.68 -10.50
CA ILE A 30 11.72 -0.73 -10.15
C ILE A 30 13.02 -1.48 -9.86
N LEU A 31 13.01 -2.45 -8.93
CA LEU A 31 14.21 -3.17 -8.54
C LEU A 31 14.80 -3.96 -9.72
N ARG A 32 13.92 -4.54 -10.55
CA ARG A 32 14.30 -5.27 -11.76
C ARG A 32 14.98 -4.38 -12.80
N SER A 33 14.52 -3.14 -12.94
CA SER A 33 15.12 -2.13 -13.83
C SER A 33 16.50 -1.67 -13.36
N MET A 34 16.78 -1.75 -12.06
CA MET A 34 18.10 -1.44 -11.48
C MET A 34 19.10 -2.58 -11.64
N ILE A 35 18.63 -3.80 -11.92
CA ILE A 35 19.44 -4.99 -12.15
C ILE A 35 19.17 -5.54 -13.57
N PRO A 36 19.36 -4.75 -14.64
CA PRO A 36 19.07 -5.20 -16.00
C PRO A 36 19.99 -6.37 -16.36
N PRO A 37 19.52 -7.37 -17.13
CA PRO A 37 20.42 -8.35 -17.68
C PRO A 37 21.30 -7.64 -18.71
N ALA A 38 22.61 -7.92 -18.73
CA ALA A 38 23.49 -7.32 -19.73
C ALA A 38 23.07 -7.76 -21.15
N PRO A 39 23.29 -6.93 -22.18
CA PRO A 39 22.96 -7.30 -23.55
C PRO A 39 23.68 -8.60 -23.97
N GLY A 40 22.95 -9.54 -24.56
CA GLY A 40 23.52 -10.84 -25.01
C GLY A 40 23.65 -11.90 -23.92
N VAL A 41 23.12 -11.66 -22.72
CA VAL A 41 23.15 -12.62 -21.61
C VAL A 41 22.17 -13.79 -21.86
N PRO A 42 22.58 -15.05 -21.60
CA PRO A 42 21.69 -16.21 -21.71
C PRO A 42 20.41 -16.07 -20.89
N SER A 43 19.32 -16.68 -21.38
CA SER A 43 18.01 -16.68 -20.70
C SER A 43 18.09 -17.10 -19.23
N GLU A 44 18.97 -18.03 -18.88
CA GLU A 44 19.18 -18.48 -17.50
C GLU A 44 19.62 -17.38 -16.53
N ALA A 45 20.46 -16.45 -16.97
CA ALA A 45 20.95 -15.37 -16.12
C ALA A 45 19.89 -14.27 -15.93
N THR A 46 18.98 -14.12 -16.90
CA THR A 46 17.76 -13.30 -16.74
C THR A 46 16.86 -13.90 -15.66
N VAL A 47 16.62 -15.22 -15.72
CA VAL A 47 15.82 -15.94 -14.71
C VAL A 47 16.43 -15.79 -13.31
N ARG A 48 17.76 -15.90 -13.16
CA ARG A 48 18.43 -15.70 -11.87
C ARG A 48 18.27 -14.29 -11.33
N ALA A 49 18.32 -13.26 -12.18
CA ALA A 49 18.09 -11.88 -11.77
C ALA A 49 16.65 -11.67 -11.27
N ASP A 50 15.67 -12.30 -11.93
CA ASP A 50 14.27 -12.25 -11.52
C ASP A 50 14.06 -12.97 -10.18
N GLU A 51 14.63 -14.17 -10.02
CA GLU A 51 14.63 -14.93 -8.76
C GLU A 51 15.25 -14.11 -7.61
N ALA A 52 16.41 -13.47 -7.85
CA ALA A 52 17.07 -12.62 -6.87
C ALA A 52 16.21 -11.41 -6.48
N THR A 53 15.59 -10.74 -7.46
CA THR A 53 14.70 -9.60 -7.23
C THR A 53 13.52 -9.99 -6.34
N ARG A 54 12.87 -11.13 -6.62
CA ARG A 54 11.77 -11.65 -5.80
C ARG A 54 12.23 -12.04 -4.40
N ALA A 55 13.41 -12.65 -4.27
CA ALA A 55 13.98 -13.02 -2.97
C ALA A 55 14.30 -11.79 -2.11
N ILE A 56 14.88 -10.74 -2.71
CA ILE A 56 15.15 -9.46 -2.03
C ILE A 56 13.85 -8.83 -1.52
N LEU A 57 12.82 -8.77 -2.37
CA LEU A 57 11.53 -8.21 -1.97
C LEU A 57 10.84 -9.04 -0.89
N ALA A 58 10.87 -10.37 -1.00
CA ALA A 58 10.33 -11.25 0.02
C ALA A 58 11.05 -11.06 1.36
N ALA A 59 12.39 -10.99 1.35
CA ALA A 59 13.18 -10.73 2.55
C ALA A 59 12.86 -9.35 3.15
N ALA A 60 12.79 -8.30 2.31
CA ALA A 60 12.43 -6.95 2.74
C ALA A 60 11.02 -6.90 3.34
N GLY A 61 10.05 -7.58 2.71
CA GLY A 61 8.68 -7.69 3.20
C GLY A 61 8.60 -8.39 4.55
N VAL A 62 9.29 -9.53 4.72
CA VAL A 62 9.37 -10.25 6.00
C VAL A 62 9.99 -9.37 7.08
N VAL A 63 11.12 -8.71 6.79
CA VAL A 63 11.77 -7.79 7.74
C VAL A 63 10.84 -6.64 8.12
N ALA A 64 10.13 -6.04 7.16
CA ALA A 64 9.17 -4.98 7.43
C ALA A 64 8.02 -5.46 8.33
N ILE A 65 7.42 -6.63 8.03
CA ILE A 65 6.33 -7.22 8.82
C ILE A 65 6.80 -7.52 10.25
N LEU A 66 7.98 -8.11 10.41
CA LEU A 66 8.56 -8.37 11.73
C LEU A 66 8.83 -7.08 12.50
N ALA A 67 9.43 -6.07 11.84
CA ALA A 67 9.70 -4.79 12.46
C ALA A 67 8.41 -4.05 12.89
N ILE A 68 7.35 -4.15 12.09
CA ILE A 68 6.01 -3.64 12.43
C ILE A 68 5.47 -4.38 13.66
N GLY A 69 5.48 -5.71 13.65
CA GLY A 69 4.98 -6.53 14.75
C GLY A 69 5.71 -6.26 16.07
N LEU A 70 7.04 -6.15 16.04
CA LEU A 70 7.87 -5.88 17.23
C LEU A 70 7.68 -4.48 17.80
N ARG A 71 7.23 -3.51 16.99
CA ARG A 71 7.02 -2.10 17.42
C ARG A 71 5.55 -1.75 17.65
N ALA A 72 4.65 -2.65 17.33
CA ALA A 72 3.22 -2.38 17.38
C ALA A 72 2.71 -2.18 18.80
N ARG A 73 1.89 -1.15 18.98
CA ARG A 73 1.13 -0.92 20.23
C ARG A 73 -0.30 -1.45 20.15
N SER A 74 -0.76 -1.84 18.96
CA SER A 74 -2.08 -2.38 18.69
C SER A 74 -1.96 -3.49 17.65
N ALA A 75 -2.59 -4.64 17.93
CA ALA A 75 -2.63 -5.78 17.00
C ALA A 75 -3.34 -5.42 15.69
N GLY A 76 -4.42 -4.63 15.74
CA GLY A 76 -5.14 -4.19 14.54
C GLY A 76 -4.27 -3.30 13.64
N ALA A 77 -3.55 -2.35 14.24
CA ALA A 77 -2.66 -1.46 13.49
C ALA A 77 -1.47 -2.23 12.90
N ALA A 78 -0.95 -3.22 13.64
CA ALA A 78 0.10 -4.11 13.17
C ALA A 78 -0.37 -4.94 11.97
N ALA A 79 -1.56 -5.56 12.08
CA ALA A 79 -2.15 -6.36 11.01
C ALA A 79 -2.37 -5.53 9.75
N PHE A 80 -2.94 -4.33 9.89
CA PHE A 80 -3.13 -3.41 8.78
C PHE A 80 -1.80 -3.06 8.10
N ALA A 81 -0.82 -2.58 8.86
CA ALA A 81 0.48 -2.20 8.33
C ALA A 81 1.23 -3.39 7.72
N ALA A 82 1.10 -4.59 8.29
CA ALA A 82 1.68 -5.81 7.73
C ALA A 82 1.07 -6.19 6.38
N VAL A 83 -0.25 -6.03 6.21
CA VAL A 83 -0.91 -6.24 4.90
C VAL A 83 -0.43 -5.21 3.88
N VAL A 84 -0.32 -3.93 4.27
CA VAL A 84 0.22 -2.89 3.37
C VAL A 84 1.67 -3.22 2.97
N ALA A 85 2.52 -3.61 3.92
CA ALA A 85 3.90 -4.02 3.63
C ALA A 85 3.96 -5.24 2.70
N PHE A 86 3.09 -6.24 2.92
CA PHE A 86 2.97 -7.40 2.04
C PHE A 86 2.60 -6.98 0.61
N LEU A 87 1.59 -6.12 0.45
CA LEU A 87 1.16 -5.65 -0.87
C LEU A 87 2.28 -4.89 -1.61
N LEU A 88 2.98 -3.99 -0.90
CA LEU A 88 4.08 -3.22 -1.50
C LEU A 88 5.31 -4.05 -1.85
N ALA A 89 5.59 -5.09 -1.07
CA ALA A 89 6.71 -6.01 -1.32
C ALA A 89 6.35 -7.11 -2.32
N SER A 90 5.06 -7.34 -2.60
CA SER A 90 4.65 -8.42 -3.47
C SER A 90 5.06 -8.12 -4.92
N PRO A 91 5.67 -9.09 -5.64
CA PRO A 91 5.86 -8.99 -7.08
C PRO A 91 4.54 -9.08 -7.84
N THR A 92 3.47 -9.46 -7.13
CA THR A 92 2.13 -9.64 -7.70
C THR A 92 1.04 -9.00 -6.87
N VAL A 93 0.28 -8.04 -7.44
CA VAL A 93 -0.84 -7.39 -6.73
C VAL A 93 -2.12 -7.42 -7.57
N PHE A 94 -3.09 -8.21 -7.09
CA PHE A 94 -4.46 -8.24 -7.60
C PHE A 94 -5.44 -7.60 -6.61
N PRO A 95 -6.62 -7.13 -7.06
CA PRO A 95 -7.62 -6.49 -6.21
C PRO A 95 -7.99 -7.30 -4.97
N TRP A 96 -8.12 -8.62 -5.10
CA TRP A 96 -8.52 -9.46 -3.98
C TRP A 96 -7.44 -9.59 -2.90
N TYR A 97 -6.17 -9.25 -3.19
CA TYR A 97 -5.12 -9.19 -2.16
C TYR A 97 -5.29 -8.00 -1.22
N ALA A 98 -5.99 -6.94 -1.64
CA ALA A 98 -6.26 -5.79 -0.80
C ALA A 98 -7.46 -6.01 0.15
N ILE A 99 -8.23 -7.10 0.02
CA ILE A 99 -9.40 -7.37 0.86
C ILE A 99 -9.08 -7.28 2.36
N PRO A 100 -7.99 -7.87 2.89
CA PRO A 100 -7.67 -7.74 4.31
C PRO A 100 -7.39 -6.29 4.73
N ALA A 101 -6.75 -5.48 3.88
CA ALA A 101 -6.53 -4.06 4.16
C ALA A 101 -7.86 -3.29 4.15
N VAL A 102 -8.72 -3.54 3.16
CA VAL A 102 -10.03 -2.91 3.04
C VAL A 102 -10.93 -3.24 4.24
N ALA A 103 -10.92 -4.48 4.72
CA ALA A 103 -11.66 -4.88 5.92
C ALA A 103 -11.20 -4.14 7.18
N LEU A 104 -9.94 -3.72 7.23
CA LEU A 104 -9.35 -3.01 8.36
C LEU A 104 -9.40 -1.47 8.22
N LEU A 105 -9.72 -0.93 7.05
CA LEU A 105 -9.81 0.52 6.81
C LEU A 105 -10.76 1.27 7.77
N PRO A 106 -11.94 0.74 8.16
CA PRO A 106 -12.80 1.42 9.13
C PRO A 106 -12.15 1.60 10.50
N LEU A 107 -11.23 0.70 10.88
CA LEU A 107 -10.50 0.75 12.16
C LEU A 107 -9.21 1.57 12.04
N HIS A 108 -8.60 1.57 10.86
CA HIS A 108 -7.35 2.26 10.56
C HIS A 108 -7.50 3.09 9.28
N PRO A 109 -8.13 4.28 9.36
CA PRO A 109 -8.39 5.10 8.19
C PRO A 109 -7.08 5.54 7.52
N ASP A 110 -6.89 5.08 6.28
CA ASP A 110 -5.74 5.42 5.46
C ASP A 110 -6.20 5.80 4.05
N LEU A 111 -6.02 7.08 3.71
CA LEU A 111 -6.46 7.62 2.42
C LEU A 111 -5.73 6.95 1.24
N GLY A 112 -4.45 6.63 1.41
CA GLY A 112 -3.66 5.99 0.36
C GLY A 112 -4.19 4.61 0.04
N MET A 113 -4.43 3.78 1.06
CA MET A 113 -5.00 2.44 0.88
C MET A 113 -6.44 2.47 0.38
N LEU A 114 -7.24 3.47 0.78
CA LEU A 114 -8.58 3.66 0.23
C LEU A 114 -8.51 3.89 -1.29
N VAL A 115 -7.69 4.86 -1.73
CA VAL A 115 -7.49 5.16 -3.17
C VAL A 115 -6.89 3.97 -3.91
N PHE A 116 -5.81 3.39 -3.37
CA PHE A 116 -5.10 2.27 -3.98
C PHE A 116 -6.00 1.05 -4.18
N SER A 117 -6.84 0.71 -3.20
CA SER A 117 -7.77 -0.42 -3.30
C SER A 117 -8.76 -0.28 -4.48
N GLY A 118 -9.20 0.95 -4.78
CA GLY A 118 -10.03 1.22 -5.96
C GLY A 118 -9.23 1.17 -7.26
N LEU A 119 -8.02 1.72 -7.26
CA LEU A 119 -7.15 1.74 -8.44
C LEU A 119 -6.69 0.35 -8.86
N LEU A 120 -6.53 -0.60 -7.94
CA LEU A 120 -6.18 -1.98 -8.28
C LEU A 120 -7.15 -2.63 -9.26
N ALA A 121 -8.40 -2.16 -9.37
CA ALA A 121 -9.34 -2.64 -10.38
C ALA A 121 -8.84 -2.44 -11.83
N LEU A 122 -7.90 -1.52 -12.06
CA LEU A 122 -7.22 -1.32 -13.34
C LEU A 122 -6.42 -2.55 -13.77
N SER A 123 -6.07 -3.45 -12.84
CA SER A 123 -5.44 -4.72 -13.17
C SER A 123 -6.29 -5.60 -14.11
N TYR A 124 -7.58 -5.32 -14.27
CA TYR A 124 -8.47 -6.03 -15.21
C TYR A 124 -8.56 -5.40 -16.60
N VAL A 125 -7.94 -4.24 -16.83
CA VAL A 125 -7.87 -3.59 -18.16
C VAL A 125 -7.36 -4.53 -19.26
N PRO A 126 -6.39 -5.44 -19.03
CA PRO A 126 -5.95 -6.38 -20.06
C PRO A 126 -6.96 -7.45 -20.45
N LEU A 127 -8.06 -7.63 -19.71
CA LEU A 127 -8.99 -8.73 -19.90
C LEU A 127 -9.61 -8.81 -21.31
N PRO A 128 -10.02 -7.68 -21.95
CA PRO A 128 -10.48 -7.72 -23.35
C PRO A 128 -9.37 -8.11 -24.32
N HIS A 129 -8.13 -7.66 -24.09
CA HIS A 129 -6.98 -8.02 -24.92
C HIS A 129 -6.70 -9.53 -24.81
N LEU A 130 -6.67 -10.07 -23.59
CA LEU A 130 -6.54 -11.50 -23.34
C LEU A 130 -7.58 -12.32 -24.11
N ARG A 131 -8.85 -11.88 -24.11
CA ARG A 131 -9.92 -12.57 -24.83
C ARG A 131 -9.74 -12.55 -26.35
N ALA A 132 -9.09 -11.52 -26.89
CA ALA A 132 -8.86 -11.36 -28.32
C ALA A 132 -7.60 -12.07 -28.82
N THR A 133 -6.51 -12.05 -28.05
CA THR A 133 -5.18 -12.51 -28.48
C THR A 133 -4.70 -13.78 -27.76
N GLY A 134 -5.34 -14.15 -26.65
CA GLY A 134 -4.86 -15.19 -25.74
C GLY A 134 -3.65 -14.77 -24.91
N GLN A 135 -3.19 -13.51 -25.01
CA GLN A 135 -2.02 -13.00 -24.31
C GLN A 135 -2.43 -12.04 -23.20
N TRP A 136 -1.81 -12.19 -22.03
CA TRP A 136 -1.94 -11.23 -20.95
C TRP A 136 -0.78 -10.24 -20.99
N GLU A 137 -1.04 -8.99 -21.34
CA GLU A 137 -0.06 -7.90 -21.31
C GLU A 137 -0.63 -6.73 -20.51
N LEU A 138 0.07 -6.32 -19.44
CA LEU A 138 -0.35 -5.19 -18.61
C LEU A 138 0.23 -3.89 -19.17
N PRO A 139 -0.60 -2.93 -19.62
CA PRO A 139 -0.11 -1.63 -20.05
C PRO A 139 0.74 -0.93 -18.97
N PRO A 140 1.96 -0.44 -19.29
CA PRO A 140 2.86 0.15 -18.30
C PRO A 140 2.29 1.35 -17.54
N TRP A 141 1.37 2.11 -18.17
CA TRP A 141 0.73 3.26 -17.54
C TRP A 141 -0.13 2.88 -16.32
N ILE A 142 -0.63 1.64 -16.24
CA ILE A 142 -1.45 1.17 -15.11
C ILE A 142 -0.64 1.21 -13.82
N LEU A 143 0.61 0.76 -13.85
CA LEU A 143 1.51 0.83 -12.69
C LEU A 143 1.70 2.27 -12.19
N TRP A 144 1.87 3.22 -13.12
CA TRP A 144 1.99 4.64 -12.78
C TRP A 144 0.73 5.20 -12.16
N VAL A 145 -0.45 4.80 -12.65
CA VAL A 145 -1.73 5.26 -12.09
C VAL A 145 -1.96 4.64 -10.71
N GLU A 146 -1.80 3.33 -10.56
CA GLU A 146 -2.04 2.63 -9.29
C GLU A 146 -1.10 3.13 -8.18
N TYR A 147 0.21 3.05 -8.40
CA TYR A 147 1.20 3.40 -7.39
C TYR A 147 1.43 4.91 -7.28
N GLY A 148 1.30 5.65 -8.40
CA GLY A 148 1.31 7.11 -8.36
C GLY A 148 0.10 7.66 -7.61
N GLY A 149 -1.08 7.07 -7.79
CA GLY A 149 -2.28 7.40 -7.04
C GLY A 149 -2.15 7.13 -5.54
N LEU A 150 -1.57 5.98 -5.16
CA LEU A 150 -1.23 5.66 -3.77
C LEU A 150 -0.31 6.73 -3.14
N VAL A 151 0.81 7.03 -3.80
CA VAL A 151 1.80 8.00 -3.28
C VAL A 151 1.19 9.40 -3.20
N ALA A 152 0.44 9.83 -4.22
CA ALA A 152 -0.24 11.13 -4.23
C ALA A 152 -1.25 11.26 -3.08
N ALA A 153 -2.04 10.20 -2.82
CA ALA A 153 -3.01 10.18 -1.73
C ALA A 153 -2.34 10.26 -0.35
N TRP A 154 -1.23 9.55 -0.14
CA TRP A 154 -0.43 9.69 1.10
C TRP A 154 0.20 11.07 1.25
N ALA A 155 0.78 11.62 0.19
CA ALA A 155 1.36 12.96 0.21
C ALA A 155 0.30 14.01 0.57
N LEU A 156 -0.89 13.90 -0.01
CA LEU A 156 -2.02 14.77 0.29
C LEU A 156 -2.48 14.63 1.74
N ALA A 157 -2.62 13.41 2.25
CA ALA A 157 -2.98 13.16 3.65
C ALA A 157 -1.95 13.76 4.63
N ILE A 158 -0.66 13.64 4.33
CA ILE A 158 0.41 14.24 5.13
C ILE A 158 0.33 15.77 5.07
N ALA A 159 0.17 16.36 3.88
CA ALA A 159 0.06 17.81 3.70
C ALA A 159 -1.11 18.40 4.50
N PHE A 160 -2.29 17.76 4.46
CA PHE A 160 -3.45 18.18 5.26
C PHE A 160 -3.18 18.10 6.77
N ARG A 161 -2.52 17.04 7.25
CA ARG A 161 -2.16 16.90 8.68
C ARG A 161 -1.20 18.01 9.12
N LEU A 162 -0.22 18.35 8.29
CA LEU A 162 0.74 19.42 8.59
C LEU A 162 0.09 20.81 8.57
N GLY A 163 -0.83 21.07 7.64
CA GLY A 163 -1.56 22.34 7.55
C GLY A 163 -2.46 22.60 8.76
N ARG A 164 -3.15 21.56 9.26
CA ARG A 164 -4.00 21.67 10.46
C ARG A 164 -3.17 22.00 11.70
N ARG A 165 -2.05 21.32 11.92
CA ARG A 165 -1.13 21.62 13.04
C ARG A 165 -0.61 23.06 13.04
N ARG A 166 -0.31 23.60 11.87
CA ARG A 166 0.11 25.01 11.74
C ARG A 166 -1.01 25.97 12.09
N SER A 167 -2.24 25.68 11.67
CA SER A 167 -3.41 26.51 11.99
C SER A 167 -3.70 26.48 13.49
N ASP A 168 -3.60 25.32 14.14
CA ASP A 168 -3.78 25.17 15.58
C ASP A 168 -2.68 25.87 16.40
N SER A 169 -1.47 26.00 15.84
CA SER A 169 -0.34 26.72 16.47
C SER A 169 -0.36 28.23 16.20
N ALA A 170 -1.04 28.67 15.13
CA ALA A 170 -1.15 30.06 14.71
C ALA A 170 -2.42 30.75 15.24
N GLY A 171 -3.46 29.98 15.57
CA GLY A 171 -4.46 30.42 16.54
C GLY A 171 -3.71 30.62 17.86
N GLY A 172 -3.48 31.88 18.24
CA GLY A 172 -2.73 32.24 19.45
C GLY A 172 -3.25 31.52 20.70
N PRO A 173 -2.51 31.56 21.83
CA PRO A 173 -2.94 30.90 23.06
C PRO A 173 -4.41 31.23 23.28
N ASN A 174 -5.25 30.20 23.46
CA ASN A 174 -6.63 30.41 23.89
C ASN A 174 -6.58 31.49 24.98
N PRO A 175 -7.37 32.58 24.88
CA PRO A 175 -7.43 33.55 25.96
C PRO A 175 -7.61 32.75 27.25
N PRO A 176 -6.84 33.06 28.31
CA PRO A 176 -6.88 32.28 29.55
C PRO A 176 -8.34 32.05 29.91
N ALA A 177 -8.69 30.84 30.39
CA ALA A 177 -10.08 30.45 30.59
C ALA A 177 -10.90 31.49 31.38
N GLU A 178 -10.22 32.29 32.21
CA GLU A 178 -10.73 33.47 32.91
C GLU A 178 -11.20 34.62 31.98
N ALA A 179 -10.46 34.96 30.93
CA ALA A 179 -10.84 35.99 29.95
C ALA A 179 -12.06 35.57 29.10
N ALA A 180 -12.12 34.28 28.71
CA ALA A 180 -13.29 33.74 28.04
C ALA A 180 -14.53 33.62 28.96
N ALA A 181 -14.31 33.48 30.27
CA ALA A 181 -15.38 33.51 31.28
C ALA A 181 -15.88 34.94 31.51
N GLN A 182 -14.98 35.93 31.61
CA GLN A 182 -15.33 37.35 31.74
C GLN A 182 -16.12 37.86 30.53
N GLU A 183 -15.71 37.52 29.30
CA GLU A 183 -16.47 37.90 28.10
C GLU A 183 -17.89 37.32 28.09
N ARG A 184 -18.08 36.09 28.60
CA ARG A 184 -19.42 35.48 28.72
C ARG A 184 -20.26 36.15 29.80
N GLU A 185 -19.65 36.52 30.92
CA GLU A 185 -20.33 37.18 32.03
C GLU A 185 -20.74 38.63 31.66
N GLU A 186 -19.88 39.35 30.95
CA GLU A 186 -20.17 40.68 30.40
C GLU A 186 -21.25 40.65 29.30
N ALA A 187 -21.21 39.65 28.42
CA ALA A 187 -22.25 39.46 27.41
C ALA A 187 -23.60 39.13 28.05
N TRP A 188 -23.60 38.27 29.07
CA TRP A 188 -24.80 37.96 29.84
C TRP A 188 -25.36 39.20 30.54
N THR A 189 -24.53 39.99 31.24
CA THR A 189 -25.00 41.22 31.91
C THR A 189 -25.58 42.25 30.94
N ARG A 190 -25.03 42.36 29.73
CA ARG A 190 -25.57 43.25 28.69
C ARG A 190 -27.01 42.89 28.28
N ASP A 191 -27.35 41.60 28.24
CA ASP A 191 -28.68 41.14 27.81
C ASP A 191 -29.76 41.30 28.89
N ILE A 192 -29.41 41.24 30.18
CA ILE A 192 -30.37 41.34 31.31
C ILE A 192 -30.61 42.76 31.82
N THR A 193 -29.85 43.75 31.36
CA THR A 193 -30.08 45.16 31.69
C THR A 193 -30.53 45.93 30.44
N PRO A 194 -31.83 45.88 30.07
CA PRO A 194 -32.36 46.76 29.06
C PRO A 194 -32.40 48.19 29.62
N THR A 195 -31.72 49.10 28.93
CA THR A 195 -31.75 50.57 29.17
C THR A 195 -33.14 51.15 29.01
#